data_AF-A0AAU2VL00-F1
#
_entry.id   AF-A0AAU2VL00-F1
#
_cell.length_a   1.000
_cell.length_b   1.000
_cell.length_c   1.000
_cell.angle_alpha   90.00
_cell.angle_beta   90.00
_cell.angle_gamma   90.00
#
_symmetry.space_group_name_H-M   'P 1'
#
loop_
_entity.id
_entity.type
_entity.pdbx_description
1 polymer ?
#
loop_
_entity_poly.entity_id
_entity_poly.type
_entity_poly.pdbx_seq_one_letter_code
_entity_poly.pdbx_strand_id
1 'polypeptide(L)'
;MSNTPAPPGNLQTSSQSENQKGYNALGTVKDGIKQSQEEVRTTMSGLMAAYGGQDGGAYQRLLADWSGQVDIITKNIGQMMEKLQETGVHQRTLQGQTTETIQTSTRSNDVFGQLT
;
A
#
# COMPACT_ATOMS: atom_id res chain seq x y z
N MET A 1 -38.25 12.75 -5.45
CA MET A 1 -36.96 12.34 -4.87
C MET A 1 -35.89 12.56 -5.93
N SER A 2 -35.20 13.68 -5.87
CA SER A 2 -34.15 14.07 -6.82
C SER A 2 -32.85 13.39 -6.44
N ASN A 3 -32.45 12.39 -7.23
CA ASN A 3 -31.19 11.68 -7.08
C ASN A 3 -30.08 12.51 -7.76
N THR A 4 -29.63 13.57 -7.09
CA THR A 4 -28.47 14.35 -7.54
C THR A 4 -27.21 13.51 -7.40
N PRO A 5 -26.45 13.24 -8.49
CA PRO A 5 -25.17 12.55 -8.40
C PRO A 5 -24.25 13.35 -7.48
N ALA A 6 -23.58 12.66 -6.55
CA ALA A 6 -22.57 13.29 -5.71
C ALA A 6 -21.54 14.02 -6.58
N PRO A 7 -21.09 15.23 -6.21
CA PRO A 7 -20.18 16.00 -7.03
C PRO A 7 -18.90 15.18 -7.30
N PRO A 8 -18.37 15.19 -8.53
CA PRO A 8 -17.29 14.30 -8.97
C PRO A 8 -15.99 14.40 -8.14
N GLY A 9 -15.82 15.46 -7.34
CA GLY A 9 -14.67 15.64 -6.46
C GLY A 9 -14.64 14.74 -5.21
N ASN A 10 -15.78 14.24 -4.71
CA ASN A 10 -15.78 13.49 -3.43
C ASN A 10 -15.28 12.05 -3.57
N LEU A 11 -15.53 11.38 -4.71
CA LEU A 11 -15.10 9.99 -4.91
C LEU A 11 -13.59 9.89 -5.21
N GLN A 12 -13.05 10.82 -5.99
CA GLN A 12 -11.63 10.82 -6.37
C GLN A 12 -10.71 11.16 -5.19
N THR A 13 -11.09 12.14 -4.36
CA THR A 13 -10.34 12.49 -3.14
C THR A 13 -10.40 11.37 -2.09
N SER A 14 -11.57 10.73 -1.95
CA SER A 14 -11.73 9.56 -1.08
C SER A 14 -10.83 8.41 -1.52
N SER A 15 -10.76 8.11 -2.83
CA SER A 15 -9.90 7.03 -3.34
C SER A 15 -8.40 7.27 -3.08
N GLN A 16 -7.91 8.50 -3.24
CA GLN A 16 -6.52 8.84 -2.87
C GLN A 16 -6.26 8.70 -1.36
N SER A 17 -7.21 9.15 -0.53
CA SER A 17 -7.13 9.02 0.92
C SER A 17 -7.04 7.56 1.36
N GLU A 18 -7.91 6.69 0.83
CA GLU A 18 -7.89 5.26 1.11
C GLU A 18 -6.59 4.60 0.62
N ASN A 19 -6.08 5.01 -0.54
CA ASN A 19 -4.81 4.52 -1.06
C ASN A 19 -3.63 4.88 -0.13
N GLN A 20 -3.59 6.12 0.39
CA GLN A 20 -2.57 6.55 1.35
C GLN A 20 -2.70 5.81 2.68
N LYS A 21 -3.92 5.60 3.19
CA LYS A 21 -4.15 4.80 4.40
C LYS A 21 -3.65 3.36 4.23
N GLY A 22 -3.96 2.74 3.09
CA GLY A 22 -3.48 1.40 2.75
C GLY A 22 -1.95 1.32 2.71
N TYR A 23 -1.30 2.31 2.10
CA TYR A 23 0.16 2.38 2.05
C TYR A 23 0.77 2.46 3.46
N ASN A 24 0.24 3.34 4.30
CA ASN A 24 0.71 3.51 5.66
C ASN A 24 0.49 2.24 6.51
N ALA A 25 -0.68 1.62 6.38
CA ALA A 25 -0.99 0.37 7.09
C ALA A 25 -0.04 -0.76 6.71
N LEU A 26 0.25 -0.92 5.41
CA LEU A 26 1.22 -1.90 4.92
C LEU A 26 2.64 -1.60 5.42
N GLY A 27 3.01 -0.33 5.53
CA GLY A 27 4.27 0.10 6.16
C GLY A 27 4.38 -0.39 7.61
N THR A 28 3.35 -0.12 8.43
CA THR A 28 3.30 -0.58 9.83
C THR A 28 3.38 -2.10 9.94
N VAL A 29 2.66 -2.83 9.08
CA VAL A 29 2.70 -4.30 9.07
C VAL A 29 4.11 -4.81 8.73
N LYS A 30 4.76 -4.20 7.72
CA LYS A 30 6.13 -4.56 7.33
C LYS A 30 7.12 -4.36 8.47
N ASP A 31 7.01 -3.27 9.20
CA ASP A 31 7.89 -2.98 10.33
C ASP A 31 7.64 -3.93 11.50
N GLY A 32 6.37 -4.24 11.79
CA GLY A 32 6.00 -5.24 12.80
C GLY A 32 6.56 -6.64 12.47
N ILE A 33 6.49 -7.05 11.21
CA ILE A 33 7.08 -8.33 10.76
C ILE A 33 8.59 -8.36 10.98
N LYS A 34 9.31 -7.29 10.63
CA LYS A 34 10.77 -7.20 10.85
C LYS A 34 11.11 -7.29 12.34
N GLN A 35 10.34 -6.63 13.19
CA GLN A 35 10.53 -6.71 14.63
C GLN A 35 10.35 -8.15 15.13
N SER A 36 9.26 -8.83 14.73
CA SER A 36 9.06 -10.24 15.09
C SER A 36 10.19 -11.15 14.57
N GLN A 37 10.76 -10.85 13.40
CA GLN A 37 11.94 -11.53 12.86
C GLN A 37 13.15 -11.45 13.80
N GLU A 38 13.40 -10.26 14.34
CA GLU A 38 14.51 -10.05 15.26
C GLU A 38 14.27 -10.68 16.65
N GLU A 39 13.03 -10.61 17.16
CA GLU A 39 12.63 -11.24 18.42
C GLU A 39 12.78 -12.77 18.36
N VAL A 40 12.35 -13.39 17.26
CA VAL A 40 12.52 -14.83 17.04
C VAL A 40 13.99 -15.20 16.94
N ARG A 41 14.80 -14.43 16.20
CA ARG A 41 16.26 -14.67 16.11
C ARG A 41 16.95 -14.54 17.47
N THR A 42 16.57 -13.55 18.26
CA THR A 42 17.12 -13.31 19.60
C THR A 42 16.78 -14.45 20.55
N THR A 43 15.49 -14.82 20.61
CA THR A 43 15.01 -15.94 21.44
C THR A 43 15.69 -17.25 21.04
N MET A 44 15.85 -17.46 19.73
CA MET A 44 16.53 -18.64 19.20
C MET A 44 18.00 -18.70 19.60
N SER A 45 18.73 -17.58 19.53
CA SER A 45 20.15 -17.55 19.91
C SER A 45 20.34 -17.98 21.37
N GLY A 46 19.41 -17.60 22.25
CA GLY A 46 19.38 -18.07 23.64
C GLY A 46 19.04 -19.56 23.77
N LEU A 47 18.05 -20.05 23.01
CA LEU A 47 17.64 -21.46 23.05
C LEU A 47 18.71 -22.40 22.46
N MET A 48 19.38 -22.02 21.38
CA MET A 48 20.48 -22.80 20.79
C MET A 48 21.66 -22.98 21.75
N ALA A 49 21.95 -21.97 22.58
CA ALA A 49 22.97 -22.06 23.61
C ALA A 49 22.58 -23.06 24.73
N ALA A 50 21.28 -23.27 24.94
CA ALA A 50 20.74 -24.17 25.98
C ALA A 50 20.47 -25.60 25.48
N TYR A 51 20.07 -25.77 24.22
CA TYR A 51 19.70 -27.05 23.62
C TYR A 51 20.75 -27.49 22.58
N GLY A 52 21.71 -28.32 23.01
CA GLY A 52 22.62 -29.03 22.12
C GLY A 52 22.05 -30.36 21.63
N GLY A 53 22.43 -30.80 20.42
CA GLY A 53 22.09 -32.12 19.88
C GLY A 53 21.01 -32.11 18.79
N GLN A 54 20.33 -33.25 18.60
CA GLN A 54 19.39 -33.50 17.51
C GLN A 54 18.21 -32.50 17.48
N ASP A 55 17.72 -32.08 18.65
CA ASP A 55 16.61 -31.12 18.76
C ASP A 55 17.00 -29.73 18.24
N GLY A 56 18.23 -29.27 18.55
CA GLY A 56 18.74 -28.01 18.04
C GLY A 56 18.78 -27.95 16.51
N GLY A 57 19.11 -29.08 15.86
CA GLY A 57 19.11 -29.18 14.39
C GLY A 57 17.71 -29.14 13.77
N ALA A 58 16.72 -29.78 14.39
CA ALA A 58 15.32 -29.72 13.94
C ALA A 58 14.76 -28.30 14.06
N TYR A 59 15.05 -27.61 15.18
CA TYR A 59 14.66 -26.22 15.38
C TYR A 59 15.34 -25.26 14.42
N GLN A 60 16.63 -25.46 14.09
CA GLN A 60 17.31 -24.67 13.07
C GLN A 60 16.63 -24.75 11.70
N ARG A 61 16.22 -25.95 11.29
CA ARG A 61 15.52 -26.14 10.01
C ARG A 61 14.16 -25.44 10.02
N LEU A 62 13.39 -25.58 11.09
CA LEU A 62 12.11 -24.87 11.25
C LEU A 62 12.29 -23.35 11.13
N LEU A 63 13.37 -22.81 11.68
CA LEU A 63 13.63 -21.37 11.66
C LEU A 63 14.13 -20.87 10.31
N ALA A 64 14.85 -21.69 9.56
CA ALA A 64 15.17 -21.42 8.16
C ALA A 64 13.90 -21.36 7.31
N ASP A 65 13.00 -22.34 7.46
CA ASP A 65 11.73 -22.39 6.74
C ASP A 65 10.85 -21.18 7.09
N TRP A 66 10.73 -20.87 8.38
CA TRP A 66 10.00 -19.70 8.85
C TRP A 66 10.58 -18.39 8.29
N SER A 67 11.90 -18.22 8.33
CA SER A 67 12.55 -17.02 7.78
C SER A 67 12.28 -16.87 6.28
N GLY A 68 12.31 -17.98 5.52
CA GLY A 68 11.96 -17.96 4.10
C GLY A 68 10.52 -17.52 3.84
N GLN A 69 9.56 -17.97 4.66
CA GLN A 69 8.17 -17.51 4.55
C GLN A 69 8.02 -16.02 4.87
N VAL A 70 8.70 -15.54 5.91
CA VAL A 70 8.69 -14.12 6.28
C VAL A 70 9.26 -13.24 5.17
N ASP A 71 10.33 -13.68 4.50
CA ASP A 71 10.92 -12.95 3.38
C ASP A 71 9.95 -12.84 2.19
N ILE A 72 9.22 -13.92 1.88
CA ILE A 72 8.17 -13.93 0.85
C ILE A 72 7.06 -12.93 1.20
N ILE A 73 6.56 -12.98 2.44
CA ILE A 73 5.50 -12.07 2.91
C ILE A 73 5.97 -10.61 2.84
N THR A 74 7.17 -10.33 3.32
CA THR A 74 7.77 -8.98 3.33
C THR A 74 7.94 -8.44 1.91
N LYS A 75 8.36 -9.29 0.97
CA LYS A 75 8.45 -8.95 -0.45
C LYS A 75 7.08 -8.61 -1.02
N ASN A 76 6.06 -9.44 -0.77
CA ASN A 76 4.71 -9.21 -1.27
C ASN A 76 4.12 -7.91 -0.72
N ILE A 77 4.36 -7.59 0.55
CA ILE A 77 3.97 -6.30 1.15
C ILE A 77 4.67 -5.13 0.43
N GLY A 78 5.97 -5.24 0.17
CA GLY A 78 6.71 -4.25 -0.60
C GLY A 78 6.10 -4.00 -1.99
N GLN A 79 5.78 -5.06 -2.71
CA GLN A 79 5.12 -4.97 -4.02
C GLN A 79 3.73 -4.32 -3.93
N MET A 80 2.94 -4.63 -2.90
CA MET A 80 1.64 -3.98 -2.69
C MET A 80 1.81 -2.48 -2.41
N MET A 81 2.80 -2.08 -1.62
CA MET A 81 3.10 -0.66 -1.37
C MET A 81 3.49 0.07 -2.66
N GLU A 82 4.33 -0.54 -3.50
CA GLU A 82 4.68 0.01 -4.83
C GLU A 82 3.44 0.19 -5.71
N LYS A 83 2.55 -0.81 -5.76
CA LYS A 83 1.31 -0.73 -6.53
C LYS A 83 0.36 0.36 -6.05
N LEU A 84 0.25 0.57 -4.74
CA LEU A 84 -0.52 1.69 -4.19
C LEU A 84 0.12 3.03 -4.57
N GLN A 85 1.44 3.14 -4.53
CA GLN A 85 2.14 4.36 -4.95
C GLN A 85 1.92 4.66 -6.44
N GLU A 86 2.06 3.66 -7.32
CA GLU A 86 1.76 3.75 -8.75
C GLU A 86 0.30 4.19 -8.99
N THR A 87 -0.64 3.59 -8.25
CA THR A 87 -2.07 3.94 -8.31
C THR A 87 -2.29 5.40 -7.94
N GLY A 88 -1.64 5.89 -6.88
CA GLY A 88 -1.75 7.28 -6.45
C GLY A 88 -1.15 8.29 -7.44
N VAL A 89 -0.10 7.92 -8.18
CA VAL A 89 0.44 8.73 -9.29
C VAL A 89 -0.55 8.76 -10.44
N HIS A 90 -1.04 7.59 -10.88
CA HIS A 90 -1.98 7.48 -11.99
C HIS A 90 -3.27 8.28 -11.73
N GLN A 91 -3.82 8.19 -10.51
CA GLN A 91 -5.00 8.96 -10.10
C GLN A 91 -4.77 10.47 -10.18
N ARG A 92 -3.59 10.97 -9.77
CA ARG A 92 -3.26 12.40 -9.89
C ARG A 92 -3.16 12.85 -11.34
N THR A 93 -2.54 12.03 -12.21
CA THR A 93 -2.45 12.32 -13.65
C THR A 93 -3.85 12.42 -14.28
N LEU A 94 -4.73 11.45 -13.99
CA LEU A 94 -6.10 11.47 -14.49
C LEU A 94 -6.90 12.68 -13.99
N GLN A 95 -6.69 13.11 -12.74
CA GLN A 95 -7.30 14.32 -12.21
C GLN A 95 -6.88 15.56 -13.00
N GLY A 96 -5.58 15.72 -13.27
CA GLY A 96 -5.08 16.84 -14.07
C GLY A 96 -5.71 16.89 -15.45
N GLN A 97 -5.72 15.76 -16.17
CA GLN A 97 -6.31 15.65 -17.50
C GLN A 97 -7.81 15.94 -17.51
N THR A 98 -8.53 15.46 -16.49
CA THR A 98 -9.98 15.70 -16.35
C THR A 98 -10.25 17.19 -16.08
N THR A 99 -9.48 17.82 -15.20
CA THR A 99 -9.60 19.25 -14.91
C THR A 99 -9.34 20.10 -16.15
N GLU A 100 -8.29 19.80 -16.92
CA GLU A 100 -7.98 20.52 -18.17
C GLU A 100 -9.09 20.37 -19.21
N THR A 101 -9.63 19.16 -19.36
CA THR A 101 -10.75 18.88 -20.28
C THR A 101 -12.00 19.67 -19.90
N ILE A 102 -12.35 19.68 -18.60
CA ILE A 102 -13.49 20.44 -18.08
C ILE A 102 -13.28 21.94 -18.31
N GLN A 103 -12.11 22.49 -17.94
CA GLN A 103 -11.82 23.91 -18.12
C GLN A 103 -11.86 24.33 -19.59
N THR A 104 -11.34 23.50 -20.49
CA THR A 104 -11.41 23.75 -21.93
C THR A 104 -12.85 23.77 -22.42
N SER A 105 -13.67 22.81 -21.99
CA SER A 105 -15.09 22.73 -22.34
C SER A 105 -15.89 23.93 -21.82
N THR A 106 -15.64 24.35 -20.57
CA THR A 106 -16.28 25.55 -19.98
C THR A 106 -15.93 26.81 -20.77
N ARG A 107 -14.64 27.01 -21.11
CA ARG A 107 -14.20 28.15 -21.94
C ARG A 107 -14.87 28.16 -23.32
N SER A 108 -15.03 27.00 -23.96
CA SER A 108 -15.73 26.92 -25.25
C SER A 108 -17.22 27.30 -25.14
N ASN A 109 -17.88 26.93 -24.03
CA ASN A 109 -19.28 27.28 -23.79
C ASN A 109 -19.46 28.78 -23.49
N ASP A 110 -18.53 29.39 -22.74
CA ASP A 110 -18.53 30.82 -22.46
C ASP A 110 -18.37 31.66 -23.74
N VAL A 111 -17.54 31.21 -24.68
CA VAL A 111 -17.39 31.85 -26.01
C VAL A 111 -18.69 31.78 -26.80
N PHE A 112 -19.43 30.67 -26.74
CA PHE A 112 -20.74 30.57 -27.39
C PHE A 112 -21.80 31.46 -26.73
N GLY A 113 -21.78 31.58 -25.40
CA GLY A 113 -22.69 32.46 -24.66
C GLY A 113 -22.46 33.96 -24.92
N GLN A 114 -21.27 34.35 -25.40
CA GLN A 114 -21.00 35.74 -25.83
C GLN A 114 -21.54 36.05 -27.24
N LEU A 115 -21.99 35.05 -28.00
CA LEU A 115 -22.51 35.20 -29.36
C LEU A 115 -24.04 35.22 -29.44
N THR A 116 -24.74 35.13 -28.31
CA THR A 116 -26.22 35.17 -28.17
C THR A 116 -26.64 36.37 -27.35
#